data_AF-A0A661C8N3-F1
#
_entry.id   AF-A0A661C8N3-F1
#
_cell.length_a   1.000
_cell.length_b   1.000
_cell.length_c   1.000
_cell.angle_alpha   90.00
_cell.angle_beta   90.00
_cell.angle_gamma   90.00
#
_symmetry.space_group_name_H-M   'P 1'
#
loop_
_entity.id
_entity.type
_entity.pdbx_description
1 polymer ?
#
loop_
_entity_poly.entity_id
_entity_poly.type
_entity_poly.pdbx_seq_one_letter_code
_entity_poly.pdbx_strand_id
1 'polypeptide(L)' 'MLRIGIVVGEASGDLLGAKLIQDLKEKYSDIEVVGIGGKHLKENGCQSLFDMERLSVM' A
#
# COMPACT_ATOMS: atom_id res chain seq x y z
N MET A 1 8.21 -12.15 -10.24
CA MET A 1 7.61 -10.84 -9.95
C MET A 1 6.10 -10.91 -9.81
N LEU A 2 5.61 -10.77 -8.58
CA LEU A 2 4.19 -10.58 -8.27
C LEU A 2 3.93 -9.06 -8.17
N ARG A 3 2.98 -8.55 -8.95
CA ARG A 3 2.62 -7.13 -8.94
C ARG A 3 1.24 -6.92 -8.32
N ILE A 4 1.16 -6.07 -7.30
CA ILE A 4 -0.04 -5.85 -6.50
C ILE A 4 -0.50 -4.40 -6.67
N GLY A 5 -1.74 -4.24 -7.14
CA GLY A 5 -2.47 -2.98 -7.08
C GLY A 5 -3.16 -2.81 -5.74
N ILE A 6 -2.95 -1.70 -5.04
CA ILE A 6 -3.60 -1.41 -3.75
C ILE A 6 -4.16 0.02 -3.71
N VAL A 7 -5.36 0.19 -3.17
CA VAL A 7 -5.99 1.51 -2.97
C VAL A 7 -6.55 1.56 -1.57
N VAL A 8 -6.14 2.56 -0.80
CA VAL A 8 -6.69 2.87 0.53
C VAL A 8 -7.23 4.31 0.55
N GLY A 9 -8.33 4.53 1.26
CA GLY A 9 -8.99 5.84 1.37
C GLY A 9 -8.88 6.51 2.74
N GLU A 10 -8.36 5.79 3.74
CA GLU A 10 -8.28 6.22 5.14
C GLU A 10 -7.01 5.67 5.81
N ALA A 11 -6.58 6.31 6.90
CA ALA A 11 -5.39 5.91 7.67
C ALA A 11 -5.50 4.48 8.24
N SER A 12 -6.71 4.04 8.61
CA SER A 12 -6.98 2.66 9.05
C SER A 12 -6.65 1.64 7.95
N GLY A 13 -7.04 1.94 6.71
CA GLY A 13 -6.72 1.12 5.53
C GLY A 13 -5.23 1.08 5.24
N ASP A 14 -4.52 2.21 5.39
CA ASP A 14 -3.06 2.28 5.23
C ASP A 14 -2.31 1.36 6.20
N LEU A 15 -2.69 1.37 7.49
CA LEU A 15 -2.13 0.47 8.49
C LEU A 15 -2.36 -1.01 8.16
N LEU A 16 -3.58 -1.38 7.79
CA LEU A 16 -3.94 -2.76 7.44
C LEU A 16 -3.22 -3.21 6.16
N GLY A 17 -3.19 -2.35 5.13
CA GLY A 17 -2.51 -2.61 3.88
C GLY A 17 -1.01 -2.80 4.07
N ALA A 18 -0.36 -1.97 4.89
CA ALA A 18 1.05 -2.10 5.20
C ALA A 18 1.38 -3.45 5.83
N LYS A 19 0.57 -3.90 6.80
CA LYS A 19 0.74 -5.20 7.44
C LYS A 19 0.55 -6.36 6.45
N LEU A 20 -0.45 -6.26 5.56
CA LEU A 20 -0.66 -7.23 4.49
C LEU A 20 0.56 -7.33 3.56
N ILE A 21 1.12 -6.20 3.12
CA ILE A 21 2.30 -6.19 2.25
C ILE A 21 3.53 -6.79 2.96
N GLN A 22 3.72 -6.48 4.24
CA GLN A 22 4.80 -7.05 5.04
C GLN A 22 4.71 -8.59 5.05
N ASP A 23 3.54 -9.13 5.40
CA ASP A 23 3.33 -10.58 5.50
C ASP A 23 3.42 -11.28 4.12
N LEU A 24 3.10 -10.58 3.03
CA LEU A 24 3.28 -11.09 1.67
C LEU A 24 4.76 -11.13 1.26
N LYS A 25 5.56 -10.14 1.65
CA LYS A 25 7.00 -10.11 1.37
C LYS A 25 7.77 -11.23 2.08
N GLU A 26 7.24 -11.78 3.17
CA GLU A 26 7.80 -12.98 3.80
C GLU A 26 7.61 -14.24 2.93
N LYS A 27 6.57 -14.28 2.10
CA LYS A 27 6.21 -15.44 1.27
C LYS A 27 6.73 -15.36 -0.16
N TYR A 28 6.89 -14.14 -0.68
CA TYR A 28 7.34 -13.89 -2.05
C TYR A 28 8.55 -12.97 -2.02
N SER A 29 9.64 -13.43 -2.65
CA SER A 29 10.92 -12.71 -2.69
C SER A 29 10.95 -11.52 -3.66
N ASP A 30 9.93 -11.38 -4.53
CA ASP A 30 9.91 -10.41 -5.62
C ASP A 30 8.48 -9.86 -5.81
N ILE A 31 8.16 -8.84 -5.00
CA ILE A 31 6.88 -8.11 -4.99
C ILE A 31 7.11 -6.66 -5.39
N GLU A 32 6.27 -6.19 -6.31
CA GLU A 32 6.07 -4.77 -6.60
C GLU A 32 4.67 -4.35 -6.13
N VAL A 33 4.57 -3.24 -5.40
CA VAL A 33 3.30 -2.69 -4.92
C VAL A 33 3.09 -1.30 -5.51
N VAL A 34 1.93 -1.08 -6.13
CA VAL A 34 1.58 0.18 -6.79
C VAL A 34 0.12 0.56 -6.50
N GLY A 35 -0.19 1.85 -6.44
CA GLY A 35 -1.57 2.33 -6.35
C GLY A 35 -1.72 3.58 -5.52
N ILE A 36 -2.58 3.59 -4.50
CA ILE A 36 -2.78 4.75 -3.61
C ILE A 36 -2.61 4.27 -2.17
N GLY A 37 -1.50 4.70 -1.56
CA GLY A 37 -1.08 4.32 -0.21
C GLY A 37 -0.84 5.54 0.66
N GLY A 38 -1.11 5.41 1.95
CA GLY A 38 -0.71 6.39 2.95
C GLY A 38 0.77 6.22 3.34
N LYS A 39 1.13 6.75 4.50
CA LYS A 39 2.51 6.75 4.98
C LYS A 39 3.06 5.33 5.16
N HIS A 40 2.30 4.44 5.76
CA HIS A 40 2.75 3.08 6.11
C HIS A 40 2.93 2.20 4.88
N LEU A 41 2.04 2.29 3.89
CA LEU A 41 2.22 1.59 2.62
C LEU A 41 3.44 2.11 1.85
N LYS A 42 3.65 3.44 1.83
CA LYS A 42 4.84 4.05 1.20
C LYS A 42 6.13 3.57 1.88
N GLU A 43 6.18 3.52 3.21
CA GLU A 43 7.30 2.95 3.98
C GLU A 43 7.55 1.46 3.66
N ASN A 44 6.50 0.72 3.29
CA ASN A 44 6.59 -0.66 2.82
C ASN A 44 6.89 -0.79 1.32
N GLY A 45 7.34 0.28 0.65
CA GLY A 45 7.74 0.26 -0.76
C GLY A 45 6.60 0.29 -1.76
N CYS A 46 5.40 0.72 -1.34
CA CYS A 46 4.31 1.02 -2.27
C CYS A 46 4.64 2.28 -3.08
N GLN A 47 4.63 2.15 -4.40
CA GLN A 47 4.63 3.28 -5.31
C GLN A 47 3.23 3.91 -5.35
N SER A 48 3.02 4.94 -4.54
CA SER A 48 1.77 5.70 -4.59
C SER A 48 1.75 6.62 -5.82
N LEU A 49 0.73 6.47 -6.66
CA LEU A 49 0.51 7.25 -7.87
C LEU A 49 -0.10 8.62 -7.59
N PHE A 50 -0.85 8.74 -6.49
CA PHE A 50 -1.46 9.97 -6.00
C PHE A 50 -1.42 10.01 -4.47
N ASP A 51 -1.61 11.19 -3.89
CA ASP A 51 -1.79 11.32 -2.45
C ASP A 51 -3.14 10.79 -2.01
N MET A 52 -3.13 9.97 -0.97
CA MET A 52 -4.32 9.36 -0.36
C MET A 52 -5.36 10.39 0.06
N GLU A 53 -4.92 11.58 0.49
CA GLU A 53 -5.78 12.71 0.86
C GLU A 53 -6.74 13.14 -0.26
N ARG A 54 -6.37 12.93 -1.54
CA ARG A 54 -7.25 13.25 -2.68
C ARG A 54 -8.44 12.30 -2.83
N LEU A 55 -8.37 11.11 -2.21
CA LEU A 55 -9.46 10.14 -2.19
C LEU A 55 -10.27 10.18 -0.89
N SER A 56 -9.74 10.82 0.15
CA SER A 56 -10.42 10.86 1.44
C SER A 56 -11.71 11.67 1.29
N VAL A 57 -12.84 11.06 1.62
CA VAL A 57 -14.17 11.67 1.50
C VAL A 57 -14.59 12.38 2.80
N MET A 58 -13.63 12.64 3.70
CA MET A 58 -13.86 13.33 4.98
C MET A 58 -13.62 14.82 4.88
#